data_AF-A0A7S2CN32-F1
#
_entry.id   AF-A0A7S2CN32-F1
#
_cell.length_a   1.000
_cell.length_b   1.000
_cell.length_c   1.000
_cell.angle_alpha   90.00
_cell.angle_beta   90.00
_cell.angle_gamma   90.00
#
_symmetry.space_group_name_H-M   'P 1'
#
loop_
_entity.id
_entity.type
_entity.pdbx_description
1 polymer ?
#
loop_
_entity_poly.entity_id
_entity_poly.type
_entity_poly.pdbx_seq_one_letter_code
_entity_poly.pdbx_strand_id
1 'polypeptide(L)'
;QTTLHLCPVPSDTSECTLEIDLDGGSNHFAVLFDGELHKSITTRWRPWESGRKKHAINVPRGTRTVSLVKCTEPAAMQFAPPAKARPAVLHGVSLSAGWKLSEPLLPARRIEIVGDSDVAAFGVHAPPSTASISGVLRTRMEHQDVRGGWAHLLCGFLGAEPSVVAWSGIGVLQNAVLTSGPKSSHLADYYVRAVGTDESS
;
A
#
# COMPACT_ATOMS: atom_id res chain seq x y z
N GLN A 1 4.38 -0.45 4.99
CA GLN A 1 4.35 -1.93 4.83
C GLN A 1 4.29 -2.54 6.22
N THR A 2 3.63 -3.68 6.40
CA THR A 2 3.65 -4.44 7.64
C THR A 2 4.18 -5.84 7.34
N THR A 3 5.19 -6.30 8.07
CA THR A 3 5.84 -7.61 7.86
C THR A 3 5.77 -8.44 9.14
N LEU A 4 5.42 -9.71 9.00
CA LEU A 4 5.36 -10.72 10.07
C LEU A 4 6.29 -11.87 9.71
N HIS A 5 6.99 -12.42 10.71
CA HIS A 5 7.75 -13.65 10.53
C HIS A 5 7.01 -14.76 11.28
N LEU A 6 6.65 -15.81 10.55
CA LEU A 6 5.83 -16.92 11.03
C LEU A 6 6.71 -18.16 11.14
N CYS A 7 6.66 -18.81 12.31
CA CYS A 7 7.32 -20.08 12.54
C CYS A 7 6.28 -21.13 13.01
N PRO A 8 6.28 -22.35 12.44
CA PRO A 8 5.47 -23.43 12.95
C PRO A 8 5.96 -23.85 14.34
N VAL A 9 5.04 -24.22 15.22
CA VAL A 9 5.36 -24.87 16.49
C VAL A 9 5.76 -26.32 16.19
N PRO A 10 6.89 -26.83 16.71
CA PRO A 10 7.47 -28.11 16.28
C PRO A 10 6.53 -29.33 16.33
N SER A 11 5.48 -29.30 17.14
CA SER A 11 4.54 -30.40 17.34
C SER A 11 3.29 -30.33 16.45
N ASP A 12 3.11 -29.27 15.67
CA ASP A 12 1.88 -29.04 14.90
C ASP A 12 2.17 -29.00 13.39
N THR A 13 1.58 -29.93 12.65
CA THR A 13 1.70 -30.03 11.18
C THR A 13 0.50 -29.44 10.45
N SER A 14 -0.44 -28.82 11.17
CA SER A 14 -1.63 -28.22 10.56
C SER A 14 -1.27 -27.07 9.62
N GLU A 15 -2.12 -26.84 8.62
CA GLU A 15 -2.03 -25.66 7.77
C GLU A 15 -2.24 -24.40 8.62
N CYS A 16 -1.47 -23.34 8.35
CA CYS A 16 -1.71 -22.06 9.00
C CYS A 16 -2.83 -21.32 8.28
N THR A 17 -3.78 -20.79 9.03
CA THR A 17 -4.65 -19.73 8.54
C THR A 17 -4.23 -18.42 9.20
N LEU A 18 -3.74 -17.48 8.39
CA LEU A 18 -3.56 -16.09 8.79
C LEU A 18 -4.84 -15.32 8.50
N GLU A 19 -5.43 -14.71 9.54
CA GLU A 19 -6.54 -13.78 9.40
C GLU A 19 -6.03 -12.35 9.57
N ILE A 20 -6.29 -11.50 8.57
CA ILE A 20 -5.97 -10.07 8.58
C ILE A 20 -7.25 -9.28 8.75
N ASP A 21 -7.35 -8.46 9.80
CA ASP A 21 -8.49 -7.60 10.08
C ASP A 21 -8.18 -6.16 9.65
N LEU A 22 -8.82 -5.71 8.56
CA LEU A 22 -8.43 -4.52 7.81
C LEU A 22 -9.66 -3.66 7.49
N ASP A 23 -9.60 -2.37 7.81
CA ASP A 23 -10.41 -1.35 7.12
C ASP A 23 -9.55 -0.72 6.02
N GLY A 24 -9.77 -1.14 4.78
CA GLY A 24 -8.88 -0.78 3.69
C GLY A 24 -9.26 0.50 2.96
N GLY A 25 -10.39 1.15 3.25
CA GLY A 25 -10.67 2.50 2.73
C GLY A 25 -10.59 2.67 1.21
N SER A 26 -11.00 1.68 0.40
CA SER A 26 -10.85 1.70 -1.07
C SER A 26 -9.40 1.60 -1.59
N ASN A 27 -8.49 1.02 -0.82
CA ASN A 27 -7.12 0.76 -1.22
C ASN A 27 -6.91 -0.66 -1.78
N HIS A 28 -5.82 -0.81 -2.53
CA HIS A 28 -5.28 -2.09 -2.98
C HIS A 28 -4.09 -2.49 -2.11
N PHE A 29 -4.00 -3.77 -1.76
CA PHE A 29 -2.92 -4.34 -0.96
C PHE A 29 -2.42 -5.63 -1.60
N ALA A 30 -1.12 -5.87 -1.46
CA ALA A 30 -0.48 -7.12 -1.79
C ALA A 30 -0.10 -7.88 -0.53
N VAL A 31 -0.44 -9.16 -0.49
CA VAL A 31 0.07 -10.13 0.48
C VAL A 31 1.20 -10.88 -0.17
N LEU A 32 2.38 -10.82 0.45
CA LEU A 32 3.60 -11.44 0.00
C LEU A 32 4.01 -12.58 0.93
N PHE A 33 4.49 -13.67 0.36
CA PHE A 33 5.22 -14.72 1.07
C PHE A 33 6.66 -14.73 0.59
N ASP A 34 7.60 -14.51 1.50
CA ASP A 34 9.04 -14.45 1.22
C ASP A 34 9.38 -13.49 0.06
N GLY A 35 8.62 -12.40 -0.06
CA GLY A 35 8.75 -11.38 -1.11
C GLY A 35 7.91 -11.64 -2.37
N GLU A 36 7.36 -12.83 -2.55
CA GLU A 36 6.56 -13.20 -3.73
C GLU A 36 5.07 -12.93 -3.54
N LEU A 37 4.40 -12.40 -4.57
CA LEU A 37 2.97 -12.08 -4.53
C LEU A 37 2.14 -13.36 -4.39
N HIS A 38 1.41 -13.48 -3.28
CA HIS A 38 0.50 -14.58 -3.03
C HIS A 38 -0.97 -14.21 -3.29
N LYS A 39 -1.40 -13.04 -2.78
CA LYS A 39 -2.79 -12.59 -2.89
C LYS A 39 -2.89 -11.08 -2.97
N SER A 40 -3.78 -10.59 -3.82
CA SER A 40 -4.19 -9.19 -3.83
C SER A 40 -5.49 -9.00 -3.04
N ILE A 41 -5.55 -7.94 -2.23
CA ILE A 41 -6.74 -7.52 -1.50
C ILE A 41 -7.14 -6.15 -2.02
N THR A 42 -8.31 -6.05 -2.63
CA THR A 42 -8.91 -4.77 -3.01
C THR A 42 -10.09 -4.51 -2.09
N THR A 43 -9.99 -3.42 -1.35
CA THR A 43 -11.12 -2.96 -0.53
C THR A 43 -11.96 -1.98 -1.33
N ARG A 44 -13.25 -1.91 -1.01
CA ARG A 44 -14.16 -0.93 -1.58
C ARG A 44 -14.96 -0.35 -0.44
N TRP A 45 -14.91 0.97 -0.29
CA TRP A 45 -15.76 1.66 0.67
C TRP A 45 -17.17 1.81 0.12
N ARG A 46 -18.16 1.52 0.96
CA ARG A 46 -19.57 1.83 0.73
C ARG A 46 -20.11 2.55 1.96
N PRO A 47 -20.92 3.62 1.81
CA PRO A 47 -21.47 4.36 2.95
C PRO A 47 -22.25 3.52 3.96
N TRP A 48 -22.81 2.39 3.52
CA TRP A 48 -23.70 1.53 4.29
C TRP A 48 -23.06 0.21 4.76
N GLU A 49 -21.76 0.00 4.53
CA GLU A 49 -21.05 -1.23 4.93
C GLU A 49 -19.91 -0.86 5.88
N SER A 50 -19.66 -1.66 6.93
CA SER A 50 -18.46 -1.46 7.74
C SER A 50 -17.23 -1.65 6.86
N GLY A 51 -16.33 -0.67 6.81
CA GLY A 51 -15.10 -0.75 6.01
C GLY A 51 -14.18 -1.88 6.47
N ARG A 52 -14.31 -2.28 7.74
CA ARG A 52 -13.59 -3.38 8.40
C ARG A 52 -14.02 -4.75 7.86
N LYS A 53 -13.05 -5.52 7.37
CA LYS A 53 -13.23 -6.90 6.90
C LYS A 53 -12.08 -7.80 7.35
N LYS A 54 -12.39 -9.07 7.56
CA LYS A 54 -11.41 -10.13 7.86
C LYS A 54 -11.06 -10.88 6.58
N HIS A 55 -9.77 -11.07 6.35
CA HIS A 55 -9.24 -11.79 5.21
C HIS A 55 -8.46 -13.02 5.70
N ALA A 56 -9.03 -14.21 5.50
CA ALA A 56 -8.36 -15.47 5.74
C ALA A 56 -7.43 -15.82 4.56
N ILE A 57 -6.22 -16.27 4.88
CA ILE A 57 -5.16 -16.62 3.94
C ILE A 57 -4.47 -17.89 4.46
N ASN A 58 -4.40 -18.91 3.62
CA ASN A 58 -3.67 -20.12 3.95
C ASN A 58 -2.17 -19.86 3.76
N VAL A 59 -1.38 -19.99 4.82
CA VAL A 59 0.07 -19.84 4.73
C VAL A 59 0.68 -21.21 4.47
N PRO A 60 1.52 -21.35 3.42
CA PRO A 60 2.25 -22.57 3.16
C PRO A 60 3.08 -23.00 4.36
N ARG A 61 3.23 -24.32 4.53
CA ARG A 61 4.06 -24.90 5.60
C ARG A 61 5.49 -24.35 5.58
N GLY A 62 6.08 -24.32 6.78
CA GLY A 62 7.46 -23.89 7.04
C GLY A 62 7.53 -22.48 7.62
N THR A 63 8.75 -22.08 7.99
CA THR A 63 9.01 -20.70 8.40
C THR A 63 8.85 -19.77 7.21
N ARG A 64 8.10 -18.68 7.38
CA ARG A 64 7.76 -17.74 6.30
C ARG A 64 7.84 -16.31 6.76
N THR A 65 8.21 -15.43 5.84
CA THR A 65 8.00 -13.98 5.99
C THR A 65 6.73 -13.61 5.25
N VAL A 66 5.74 -13.06 5.96
CA VAL A 66 4.48 -12.58 5.36
C VAL A 66 4.46 -11.06 5.40
N SER A 67 4.32 -10.41 4.26
CA SER A 67 4.19 -8.95 4.18
C SER A 67 2.82 -8.53 3.65
N LEU A 68 2.20 -7.55 4.30
CA LEU A 68 1.07 -6.79 3.77
C LEU A 68 1.57 -5.42 3.31
N VAL A 69 1.48 -5.18 2.01
CA VAL A 69 1.93 -3.92 1.38
C VAL A 69 0.72 -3.18 0.84
N LYS A 70 0.54 -1.92 1.25
CA LYS A 70 -0.43 -1.01 0.62
C LYS A 70 0.16 -0.55 -0.72
N CYS A 71 -0.56 -0.80 -1.80
CA CYS A 71 -0.08 -0.57 -3.17
C CYS A 71 -0.49 0.81 -3.72
N THR A 72 -1.63 1.33 -3.29
CA THR A 72 -2.20 2.61 -3.75
C THR A 72 -1.73 3.77 -2.89
N GLU A 73 -1.61 4.96 -3.48
CA GLU A 73 -1.38 6.21 -2.73
C GLU A 73 -2.66 6.70 -2.01
N PRO A 74 -2.57 7.71 -1.11
CA PRO A 74 -3.74 8.28 -0.43
C PRO A 74 -4.79 8.91 -1.37
N ALA A 75 -4.41 9.24 -2.61
CA ALA A 75 -5.20 10.05 -3.53
C ALA A 75 -5.58 9.35 -4.85
N ALA A 76 -5.43 8.03 -4.94
CA ALA A 76 -5.36 7.28 -6.21
C ALA A 76 -6.51 7.47 -7.23
N MET A 77 -7.62 8.14 -6.87
CA MET A 77 -8.61 8.67 -7.83
C MET A 77 -9.10 10.06 -7.42
N GLN A 78 -8.29 11.08 -7.70
CA GLN A 78 -8.67 12.50 -7.60
C GLN A 78 -9.62 12.97 -8.73
N PHE A 79 -9.74 12.19 -9.82
CA PHE A 79 -10.41 12.61 -11.06
C PHE A 79 -11.88 12.19 -11.17
N ALA A 80 -12.42 11.42 -10.20
CA ALA A 80 -13.83 11.02 -10.19
C ALA A 80 -14.40 11.03 -8.75
N PRO A 81 -15.47 11.80 -8.47
CA PRO A 81 -16.15 11.70 -7.17
C PRO A 81 -16.95 10.38 -7.11
N PRO A 82 -17.02 9.64 -5.96
CA PRO A 82 -16.39 9.86 -4.66
C PRO A 82 -15.49 8.69 -4.24
N ALA A 83 -14.64 8.15 -5.12
CA ALA A 83 -13.69 7.10 -4.73
C ALA A 83 -12.44 7.70 -4.07
N LYS A 84 -12.61 8.55 -3.05
CA LYS A 84 -11.48 8.98 -2.22
C LYS A 84 -11.00 7.76 -1.43
N ALA A 85 -9.77 7.32 -1.70
CA ALA A 85 -9.12 6.37 -0.82
C ALA A 85 -9.07 7.00 0.58
N ARG A 86 -9.56 6.28 1.57
CA ARG A 86 -9.48 6.65 2.99
C ARG A 86 -8.20 6.06 3.57
N PRO A 87 -7.76 6.55 4.74
CA PRO A 87 -6.71 5.88 5.50
C PRO A 87 -7.04 4.40 5.67
N ALA A 88 -6.03 3.56 5.45
CA ALA A 88 -6.14 2.14 5.73
C ALA A 88 -5.78 1.89 7.20
N VAL A 89 -6.56 1.07 7.89
CA VAL A 89 -6.35 0.72 9.29
C VAL A 89 -6.25 -0.79 9.41
N LEU A 90 -5.09 -1.29 9.85
CA LEU A 90 -4.89 -2.68 10.25
C LEU A 90 -5.30 -2.81 11.72
N HIS A 91 -6.44 -3.44 11.98
CA HIS A 91 -6.96 -3.64 13.34
C HIS A 91 -6.27 -4.78 14.08
N GLY A 92 -5.76 -5.76 13.34
CA GLY A 92 -5.03 -6.87 13.94
C GLY A 92 -4.77 -8.00 12.96
N VAL A 93 -3.98 -8.96 13.44
CA VAL A 93 -3.69 -10.21 12.76
C VAL A 93 -3.87 -11.34 13.76
N SER A 94 -4.42 -12.47 13.29
CA SER A 94 -4.50 -13.68 14.10
C SER A 94 -4.06 -14.89 13.29
N LEU A 95 -3.51 -15.88 13.98
CA LEU A 95 -2.99 -17.12 13.39
C LEU A 95 -3.81 -18.29 13.95
N SER A 96 -4.01 -19.32 13.14
CA SER A 96 -4.51 -20.60 13.64
C SER A 96 -3.55 -21.20 14.69
N ALA A 97 -4.07 -22.13 15.49
CA ALA A 97 -3.26 -22.84 16.49
C ALA A 97 -2.01 -23.48 15.85
N GLY A 98 -0.95 -23.61 16.65
CA GLY A 98 0.30 -24.23 16.19
C GLY A 98 1.28 -23.30 15.49
N TRP A 99 1.01 -21.99 15.44
CA TRP A 99 1.89 -21.00 14.81
C TRP A 99 2.27 -19.89 15.77
N LYS A 100 3.49 -19.37 15.63
CA LYS A 100 4.00 -18.27 16.46
C LYS A 100 4.64 -17.21 15.57
N LEU A 101 4.53 -15.97 16.04
CA LEU A 101 5.32 -14.86 15.52
C LEU A 101 6.76 -14.99 16.02
N SER A 102 7.73 -14.84 15.14
CA SER A 102 9.12 -14.59 15.50
C SER A 102 9.44 -13.10 15.36
N GLU A 103 10.51 -12.66 16.03
CA GLU A 103 10.95 -11.27 15.94
C GLU A 103 11.25 -10.89 14.49
N PRO A 104 10.81 -9.70 14.05
CA PRO A 104 11.07 -9.28 12.70
C PRO A 104 12.55 -8.99 12.49
N LEU A 105 13.07 -9.45 11.36
CA LEU A 105 14.37 -8.99 10.88
C LEU A 105 14.19 -7.57 10.38
N LEU A 106 14.55 -6.59 11.22
CA LEU A 106 14.53 -5.21 10.80
C LEU A 106 15.60 -4.98 9.72
N PRO A 107 15.24 -4.32 8.62
CA PRO A 107 16.21 -3.98 7.59
C PRO A 107 17.27 -3.04 8.16
N ALA A 108 18.53 -3.29 7.83
CA ALA A 108 19.65 -2.51 8.34
C ALA A 108 19.68 -1.06 7.81
N ARG A 109 18.96 -0.78 6.72
CA ARG A 109 18.90 0.52 6.04
C ARG A 109 17.46 0.86 5.72
N ARG A 110 17.13 2.15 5.83
CA ARG A 110 15.86 2.72 5.35
C ARG A 110 16.17 3.89 4.44
N ILE A 111 15.45 4.01 3.35
CA ILE A 111 15.54 5.14 2.41
C ILE A 111 14.15 5.74 2.29
N GLU A 112 14.06 7.06 2.49
CA GLU A 112 12.83 7.80 2.25
C GLU A 112 12.89 8.49 0.88
N ILE A 113 11.82 8.33 0.11
CA ILE A 113 11.67 8.89 -1.22
C ILE A 113 10.39 9.71 -1.22
N VAL A 114 10.55 10.99 -1.51
CA VAL A 114 9.48 11.98 -1.51
C VAL A 114 9.24 12.44 -2.94
N GLY A 115 7.99 12.47 -3.40
CA GLY A 115 7.70 12.88 -4.77
C GLY A 115 6.22 12.86 -5.14
N ASP A 116 5.98 12.66 -6.44
CA ASP A 116 4.65 12.75 -7.05
C ASP A 116 4.16 11.39 -7.58
N SER A 117 3.36 11.41 -8.64
CA SER A 117 2.79 10.23 -9.30
C SER A 117 3.84 9.21 -9.76
N ASP A 118 5.04 9.65 -10.13
CA ASP A 118 6.09 8.74 -10.59
C ASP A 118 6.64 7.89 -9.44
N VAL A 119 6.94 8.54 -8.31
CA VAL A 119 7.34 7.86 -7.06
C VAL A 119 6.20 6.98 -6.54
N ALA A 120 4.96 7.41 -6.67
CA ALA A 120 3.77 6.65 -6.29
C ALA A 120 3.47 5.46 -7.22
N ALA A 121 4.24 5.28 -8.31
CA ALA A 121 4.03 4.25 -9.33
C ALA A 121 2.62 4.29 -9.96
N PHE A 122 2.10 5.49 -10.19
CA PHE A 122 0.78 5.68 -10.76
C PHE A 122 0.68 5.04 -12.14
N GLY A 123 -0.24 4.07 -12.29
CA GLY A 123 -0.47 3.40 -13.56
C GLY A 123 0.68 2.50 -14.04
N VAL A 124 1.57 2.04 -13.16
CA VAL A 124 2.70 1.17 -13.52
C VAL A 124 2.28 -0.12 -14.23
N HIS A 125 1.07 -0.62 -13.94
CA HIS A 125 0.48 -1.80 -14.61
C HIS A 125 -0.58 -1.44 -15.66
N ALA A 126 -0.76 -0.15 -15.96
CA ALA A 126 -1.71 0.29 -16.97
C ALA A 126 -1.18 -0.06 -18.37
N PRO A 127 -2.07 -0.37 -19.34
CA PRO A 127 -1.67 -0.46 -20.74
C PRO A 127 -1.01 0.84 -21.20
N PRO A 128 -0.08 0.78 -22.17
CA PRO A 128 0.50 1.98 -22.77
C PRO A 128 -0.59 2.96 -23.20
N SER A 129 -0.43 4.22 -22.82
CA SER A 129 -1.36 5.29 -23.17
C SER A 129 -0.61 6.55 -23.61
N THR A 130 -1.31 7.45 -24.29
CA THR A 130 -0.75 8.77 -24.60
C THR A 130 -0.71 9.61 -23.32
N ALA A 131 0.25 10.53 -23.23
CA ALA A 131 0.33 11.55 -22.17
C ALA A 131 -0.78 12.61 -22.33
N SER A 132 -2.02 12.17 -22.42
CA SER A 132 -3.23 12.98 -22.56
C SER A 132 -4.12 12.79 -21.34
N ILE A 133 -5.02 13.74 -21.10
CA ILE A 133 -6.05 13.63 -20.06
C ILE A 133 -6.85 12.32 -20.24
N SER A 134 -7.12 11.92 -21.49
CA SER A 134 -7.81 10.66 -21.78
C SER A 134 -7.01 9.44 -21.32
N GLY A 135 -5.68 9.45 -21.46
CA GLY A 135 -4.79 8.41 -20.95
C GLY A 135 -4.83 8.32 -19.43
N VAL A 136 -4.73 9.47 -18.75
CA VAL A 136 -4.81 9.54 -17.28
C VAL A 136 -6.16 9.02 -16.77
N LEU A 137 -7.27 9.41 -17.41
CA LEU A 137 -8.62 8.96 -17.03
C LEU A 137 -8.88 7.46 -17.24
N ARG A 138 -8.08 6.79 -18.09
CA ARG A 138 -8.12 5.33 -18.26
C ARG A 138 -7.33 4.58 -17.20
N THR A 139 -6.49 5.27 -16.44
CA THR A 139 -5.72 4.67 -15.36
C THR A 139 -6.63 4.43 -14.16
N ARG A 140 -6.61 3.21 -13.65
CA ARG A 140 -7.43 2.78 -12.52
C ARG A 140 -6.55 2.54 -11.30
N MET A 141 -7.13 2.56 -10.10
CA MET A 141 -6.39 2.28 -8.86
C MET A 141 -5.73 0.88 -8.87
N GLU A 142 -6.35 -0.09 -9.54
CA GLU A 142 -5.80 -1.44 -9.74
C GLU A 142 -4.52 -1.47 -10.60
N HIS A 143 -4.27 -0.41 -11.38
CA HIS A 143 -3.03 -0.27 -12.14
C HIS A 143 -1.88 0.36 -11.34
N GLN A 144 -2.14 0.83 -10.12
CA GLN A 144 -1.14 1.40 -9.24
C GLN A 144 -0.59 0.33 -8.29
N ASP A 145 0.73 0.22 -8.26
CA ASP A 145 1.45 -0.66 -7.34
C ASP A 145 2.83 -0.08 -7.04
N VAL A 146 2.97 0.56 -5.88
CA VAL A 146 4.25 1.16 -5.46
C VAL A 146 5.43 0.19 -5.53
N ARG A 147 5.20 -1.12 -5.43
CA ARG A 147 6.25 -2.15 -5.53
C ARG A 147 6.84 -2.29 -6.92
N GLY A 148 6.06 -1.98 -7.95
CA GLY A 148 6.52 -1.95 -9.34
C GLY A 148 7.23 -0.65 -9.72
N GLY A 149 7.17 0.37 -8.87
CA GLY A 149 7.82 1.66 -9.09
C GLY A 149 9.33 1.61 -8.90
N TRP A 150 10.06 2.50 -9.59
CA TRP A 150 11.51 2.58 -9.52
C TRP A 150 12.03 2.79 -8.09
N ALA A 151 11.28 3.52 -7.26
CA ALA A 151 11.62 3.81 -5.87
C ALA A 151 11.76 2.53 -5.04
N HIS A 152 10.81 1.60 -5.19
CA HIS A 152 10.83 0.32 -4.51
C HIS A 152 11.93 -0.60 -5.05
N LEU A 153 12.10 -0.65 -6.38
CA LEU A 153 13.14 -1.44 -7.04
C LEU A 153 14.56 -0.99 -6.63
N LEU A 154 14.79 0.32 -6.55
CA LEU A 154 16.05 0.90 -6.08
C LEU A 154 16.36 0.48 -4.64
N CYS A 155 15.36 0.57 -3.75
CA CYS A 155 15.54 0.15 -2.35
C CYS A 155 15.85 -1.34 -2.24
N GLY A 156 15.18 -2.17 -3.05
CA GLY A 156 15.49 -3.60 -3.17
C GLY A 156 16.94 -3.85 -3.60
N PHE A 157 17.43 -3.15 -4.63
CA PHE A 157 18.81 -3.24 -5.08
C PHE A 157 19.83 -2.83 -4.00
N LEU A 158 19.49 -1.83 -3.18
CA LEU A 158 20.35 -1.32 -2.11
C LEU A 158 20.24 -2.09 -0.78
N GLY A 159 19.35 -3.09 -0.71
CA GLY A 159 19.04 -3.81 0.52
C GLY A 159 18.47 -2.90 1.61
N ALA A 160 17.61 -1.96 1.23
CA ALA A 160 17.00 -0.97 2.12
C ALA A 160 15.47 -1.08 2.13
N GLU A 161 14.86 -0.67 3.25
CA GLU A 161 13.41 -0.50 3.36
C GLU A 161 12.98 0.81 2.70
N PRO A 162 12.01 0.78 1.77
CA PRO A 162 11.44 2.01 1.20
C PRO A 162 10.42 2.65 2.17
N SER A 163 10.60 3.95 2.46
CA SER A 163 9.56 4.86 2.93
C SER A 163 9.15 5.75 1.75
N VAL A 164 7.91 5.65 1.29
CA VAL A 164 7.43 6.42 0.14
C VAL A 164 6.41 7.45 0.59
N VAL A 165 6.76 8.72 0.44
CA VAL A 165 5.89 9.88 0.72
C VAL A 165 5.57 10.54 -0.61
N ALA A 166 4.52 10.06 -1.26
CA ALA A 166 4.19 10.48 -2.62
C ALA A 166 2.71 10.77 -2.81
N TRP A 167 2.42 11.72 -3.70
CA TRP A 167 1.07 12.16 -4.03
C TRP A 167 0.96 12.60 -5.49
N SER A 168 0.15 11.91 -6.29
CA SER A 168 -0.01 12.24 -7.71
C SER A 168 -0.39 13.70 -7.97
N GLY A 169 0.37 14.35 -8.85
CA GLY A 169 0.13 15.73 -9.27
C GLY A 169 0.52 16.80 -8.24
N ILE A 170 1.12 16.42 -7.09
CA ILE A 170 1.70 17.40 -6.17
C ILE A 170 3.02 17.92 -6.74
N GLY A 171 3.29 19.20 -6.52
CA GLY A 171 4.61 19.78 -6.78
C GLY A 171 5.15 20.56 -5.60
N VAL A 172 6.41 20.97 -5.73
CA VAL A 172 7.08 21.81 -4.72
C VAL A 172 6.49 23.22 -4.69
N LEU A 173 6.17 23.79 -5.86
CA LEU A 173 5.63 25.14 -6.02
C LEU A 173 4.32 25.19 -6.81
N GLN A 174 4.10 24.22 -7.68
CA GLN A 174 2.92 24.18 -8.55
C GLN A 174 2.45 22.74 -8.72
N ASN A 175 1.16 22.54 -8.57
CA ASN A 175 0.52 21.26 -8.78
C ASN A 175 0.06 21.11 -10.24
N ALA A 176 -0.11 19.87 -10.68
CA ALA A 176 -0.73 19.59 -11.97
C ALA A 176 -2.15 20.20 -12.05
N VAL A 177 -2.57 20.58 -13.26
CA VAL A 177 -3.85 21.28 -13.53
C VAL A 177 -5.09 20.54 -12.99
N LEU A 178 -4.98 19.23 -12.78
CA LEU A 178 -6.06 18.36 -12.36
C LEU A 178 -5.94 17.87 -10.91
N THR A 179 -4.95 18.34 -10.15
CA THR A 179 -4.76 17.96 -8.75
C THR A 179 -5.88 18.54 -7.88
N SER A 180 -6.63 17.66 -7.23
CA SER A 180 -7.64 18.03 -6.25
C SER A 180 -7.01 18.27 -4.87
N GLY A 181 -7.39 19.37 -4.23
CA GLY A 181 -6.83 19.85 -2.97
C GLY A 181 -6.93 21.38 -2.92
N PRO A 182 -6.65 22.03 -1.79
CA PRO A 182 -6.44 23.48 -1.78
C PRO A 182 -5.37 23.80 -2.82
N LYS A 183 -5.62 24.75 -3.73
CA LYS A 183 -4.64 25.15 -4.76
C LYS A 183 -3.30 25.62 -4.17
N SER A 184 -3.29 25.94 -2.87
CA SER A 184 -2.15 26.37 -2.09
C SER A 184 -1.40 25.24 -1.38
N SER A 185 -1.88 23.99 -1.40
CA SER A 185 -1.18 22.87 -0.75
C SER A 185 -0.10 22.30 -1.68
N HIS A 186 1.12 22.28 -1.19
CA HIS A 186 2.31 21.78 -1.88
C HIS A 186 2.93 20.61 -1.14
N LEU A 187 3.95 19.99 -1.74
CA LEU A 187 4.60 18.81 -1.18
C LEU A 187 5.01 18.97 0.30
N ALA A 188 5.49 20.14 0.69
CA ALA A 188 5.88 20.45 2.06
C ALA A 188 4.73 20.33 3.07
N ASP A 189 3.50 20.69 2.67
CA ASP A 189 2.32 20.64 3.55
C ASP A 189 1.86 19.20 3.84
N TYR A 190 2.15 18.27 2.93
CA TYR A 190 1.84 16.85 3.08
C TYR A 190 2.97 16.08 3.75
N TYR A 191 4.22 16.50 3.54
CA TYR A 191 5.40 15.81 4.07
C TYR A 191 5.40 15.72 5.60
N VAL A 192 4.85 16.71 6.29
CA VAL A 192 4.77 16.74 7.77
C VAL A 192 3.66 15.83 8.35
N ARG A 193 2.83 15.21 7.50
CA ARG A 193 1.67 14.42 7.94
C ARG A 193 2.01 12.94 8.02
N ALA A 194 1.58 12.27 9.08
CA ALA A 194 1.66 10.82 9.18
C ALA A 194 0.67 10.14 8.22
N VAL A 195 -0.53 10.71 8.07
CA VAL A 195 -1.52 10.29 7.08
C VAL A 195 -1.86 11.47 6.20
N GLY A 196 -1.70 11.33 4.89
CA GLY A 196 -1.85 12.48 3.97
C GLY A 196 -3.25 13.12 3.94
N THR A 197 -4.27 12.46 4.49
CA THR A 197 -5.63 13.01 4.66
C THR A 197 -5.87 13.68 6.01
N ASP A 198 -4.92 13.66 6.94
CA ASP A 198 -5.03 14.38 8.21
C ASP A 198 -5.20 15.87 7.91
N GLU A 199 -6.03 16.56 8.70
CA GLU A 199 -6.15 18.01 8.60
C GLU A 199 -4.81 18.65 9.00
N SER A 200 -4.45 19.76 8.35
CA SER A 200 -3.29 20.55 8.78
C SER A 200 -3.60 21.13 10.16
N SER A 201 -2.88 20.69 11.18
CA SER A 201 -2.87 21.28 12.52
C SER A 201 -2.48 22.75 12.51
#